data_AF-A0A2B6RWU5-F1
#
_entry.id   AF-A0A2B6RWU5-F1
#
_cell.length_a   1.000
_cell.length_b   1.000
_cell.length_c   1.000
_cell.angle_alpha   90.00
_cell.angle_beta   90.00
_cell.angle_gamma   90.00
#
_symmetry.space_group_name_H-M   'P 1'
#
loop_
_entity.id
_entity.type
_entity.pdbx_description
1 polymer ?
#
loop_
_entity_poly.entity_id
_entity_poly.type
_entity_poly.pdbx_seq_one_letter_code
_entity_poly.pdbx_strand_id
1 'polypeptide(L)'
;MYWETLPNWFWAIYYSFLLITLGAAIFCVIRKKMKSLSILAIVFAITVPIISLINSIGRAERMDEFEHLINQLQQGAIWSIFTTIGYLFLFVWWIFFLLKSKNQVIVSK
;
A
#
# COMPACT_ATOMS: atom_id res chain seq x y z
N MET A 1 -27.10 2.34 -11.10
CA MET A 1 -25.98 3.24 -11.44
C MET A 1 -25.02 3.23 -10.25
N TYR A 2 -24.15 2.22 -10.15
CA TYR A 2 -23.37 1.93 -8.93
C TYR A 2 -22.07 1.12 -9.20
N TRP A 3 -21.45 1.26 -10.38
CA TRP A 3 -20.28 0.45 -10.76
C TRP A 3 -19.17 1.31 -11.40
N GLU A 4 -18.91 2.48 -10.83
CA GLU A 4 -17.79 3.32 -11.27
C GLU A 4 -16.71 3.49 -10.21
N THR A 5 -17.00 3.12 -8.96
CA THR A 5 -16.02 3.12 -7.89
C THR A 5 -16.24 1.93 -6.96
N LEU A 6 -15.15 1.46 -6.36
CA LEU A 6 -15.23 0.45 -5.31
C LEU A 6 -16.11 0.93 -4.14
N PRO A 7 -16.79 0.02 -3.42
CA PRO A 7 -17.65 0.37 -2.31
C PRO A 7 -16.93 1.22 -1.24
N ASN A 8 -17.63 2.16 -0.61
CA ASN A 8 -17.06 3.05 0.41
C ASN A 8 -16.33 2.33 1.56
N TRP A 9 -16.78 1.13 1.93
CA TRP A 9 -16.12 0.33 2.97
C TRP A 9 -14.71 -0.10 2.55
N PHE A 10 -14.47 -0.34 1.26
CA PHE A 10 -13.15 -0.67 0.72
C PHE A 10 -12.20 0.50 0.93
N TRP A 11 -12.62 1.71 0.55
CA TRP A 11 -11.85 2.93 0.74
C TRP A 11 -11.54 3.21 2.21
N ALA A 12 -12.51 2.99 3.10
CA ALA A 12 -12.31 3.13 4.55
C ALA A 12 -11.21 2.20 5.08
N ILE A 13 -11.22 0.92 4.66
CA ILE A 13 -10.17 -0.05 5.02
C ILE A 13 -8.83 0.35 4.40
N TYR A 14 -8.84 0.73 3.13
CA TYR A 14 -7.64 1.10 2.37
C TYR A 14 -6.90 2.29 3.01
N TYR A 15 -7.60 3.39 3.30
CA TYR A 15 -6.99 4.56 3.94
C TYR A 15 -6.58 4.28 5.38
N SER A 16 -7.34 3.47 6.11
CA SER A 16 -6.96 3.04 7.46
C SER A 16 -5.67 2.21 7.45
N PHE A 17 -5.54 1.28 6.50
CA PHE A 17 -4.32 0.49 6.32
C PHE A 17 -3.10 1.38 6.03
N LEU A 18 -3.24 2.35 5.12
CA LEU A 18 -2.15 3.30 4.82
C LEU A 18 -1.76 4.14 6.05
N LEU A 19 -2.74 4.64 6.80
CA LEU A 19 -2.50 5.45 8.00
C LEU A 19 -1.79 4.65 9.10
N ILE A 20 -2.24 3.41 9.35
CA ILE A 20 -1.60 2.51 10.32
C ILE A 20 -0.19 2.16 9.85
N THR A 21 0.01 1.93 8.54
CA THR A 21 1.33 1.62 7.97
C THR A 21 2.30 2.78 8.16
N LEU A 22 1.86 4.01 7.91
CA LEU A 22 2.68 5.21 8.16
C LEU A 22 3.06 5.34 9.64
N GLY A 23 2.09 5.21 10.55
CA GLY A 23 2.35 5.27 11.99
C GLY A 23 3.33 4.20 12.45
N ALA A 24 3.13 2.95 12.02
CA ALA A 24 4.00 1.82 12.36
C ALA A 24 5.42 1.99 11.78
N ALA A 25 5.53 2.44 10.53
CA ALA A 25 6.82 2.64 9.88
C ALA A 25 7.60 3.80 10.51
N ILE A 26 6.94 4.91 10.84
CA ILE A 26 7.55 6.02 11.59
C ILE A 26 8.04 5.53 12.96
N PHE A 27 7.24 4.76 13.68
CA PHE A 27 7.64 4.16 14.95
C PHE A 27 8.88 3.28 14.81
N CYS A 28 8.97 2.45 13.77
CA CYS A 28 10.15 1.64 13.47
C CYS A 28 11.40 2.47 13.21
N VAL A 29 11.28 3.56 12.43
CA VAL A 29 12.38 4.49 12.15
C VAL A 29 12.88 5.14 13.44
N ILE A 30 11.98 5.64 14.30
CA ILE A 30 12.32 6.25 15.59
C ILE A 30 13.04 5.23 16.49
N ARG A 31 12.56 3.99 16.54
CA ARG A 31 13.18 2.90 17.32
C ARG A 31 14.46 2.34 16.67
N LYS A 32 14.91 2.90 15.54
CA LYS A 32 16.06 2.42 14.74
C LYS A 32 15.95 0.93 14.36
N LYS A 33 14.74 0.38 14.31
CA LYS A 33 14.48 -1.02 13.93
C LYS A 33 13.99 -1.05 12.48
N MET A 34 14.62 -1.87 11.64
CA MET A 34 14.26 -1.99 10.22
C MET A 34 14.24 -0.63 9.49
N LYS A 35 15.18 0.26 9.83
CA LYS A 35 15.16 1.67 9.40
C LYS A 35 15.02 1.81 7.88
N SER A 36 15.86 1.10 7.10
CA SER A 36 15.83 1.17 5.63
C SER A 36 14.47 0.71 5.06
N LEU A 37 14.00 -0.47 5.44
CA LEU A 37 12.71 -1.01 5.01
C LEU A 37 11.53 -0.13 5.41
N SER A 38 11.59 0.50 6.58
CA SER A 38 10.52 1.38 7.08
C SER A 38 10.50 2.74 6.38
N ILE A 39 11.67 3.29 6.02
CA ILE A 39 11.73 4.49 5.16
C ILE A 39 11.10 4.17 3.80
N LEU A 40 11.44 3.02 3.21
CA LEU A 40 10.86 2.61 1.94
C LEU A 40 9.34 2.37 2.04
N ALA A 41 8.87 1.80 3.15
CA ALA A 41 7.43 1.65 3.42
C ALA A 41 6.71 2.99 3.51
N ILE A 42 7.30 4.02 4.13
CA ILE A 42 6.74 5.37 4.17
C ILE A 42 6.64 5.95 2.75
N VAL A 43 7.72 5.84 1.97
CA VAL A 43 7.75 6.33 0.59
C VAL A 43 6.65 5.67 -0.24
N PHE A 44 6.51 4.34 -0.18
CA PHE A 44 5.47 3.64 -0.93
C PHE A 44 4.06 3.92 -0.39
N ALA A 45 3.85 4.00 0.92
CA ALA A 45 2.54 4.31 1.50
C ALA A 45 2.01 5.70 1.09
N ILE A 46 2.89 6.61 0.65
CA ILE A 46 2.51 7.94 0.14
C ILE A 46 2.43 7.93 -1.39
N THR A 47 3.48 7.45 -2.06
CA THR A 47 3.61 7.59 -3.53
C THR A 47 2.66 6.68 -4.29
N VAL A 48 2.44 5.45 -3.82
CA VAL A 48 1.57 4.47 -4.47
C VAL A 48 0.11 4.95 -4.57
N PRO A 49 -0.57 5.39 -3.48
CA PRO A 49 -1.92 5.93 -3.59
C PRO A 49 -2.00 7.15 -4.51
N ILE A 50 -1.03 8.07 -4.43
CA ILE A 50 -1.02 9.29 -5.26
C ILE A 50 -0.89 8.94 -6.74
N ILE A 51 0.07 8.10 -7.11
CA ILE A 51 0.29 7.67 -8.49
C ILE A 51 -0.93 6.89 -9.00
N SER A 52 -1.50 6.01 -8.18
CA SER A 52 -2.71 5.26 -8.51
C SER A 52 -3.89 6.19 -8.78
N LEU A 53 -4.09 7.21 -7.93
CA LEU A 53 -5.19 8.18 -8.08
C LEU A 53 -5.03 9.01 -9.35
N ILE A 54 -3.84 9.58 -9.59
CA ILE A 54 -3.57 10.42 -10.78
C ILE A 54 -3.82 9.63 -12.07
N ASN A 55 -3.37 8.38 -12.14
CA ASN A 55 -3.53 7.54 -13.34
C ASN A 55 -4.92 6.89 -13.45
N SER A 56 -5.76 7.03 -12.43
CA SER A 56 -7.17 6.61 -12.46
C SER A 56 -8.11 7.74 -12.90
N ILE A 57 -7.60 8.97 -13.10
CA ILE A 57 -8.36 10.08 -13.70
C ILE A 57 -8.46 9.85 -15.21
N GLY A 58 -9.65 10.09 -15.79
CA GLY A 58 -9.86 9.94 -17.24
C GLY A 58 -10.00 8.47 -17.70
N ARG A 59 -10.39 7.61 -16.78
CA ARG A 59 -10.61 6.17 -16.96
C ARG A 59 -11.87 5.90 -17.78
N ALA A 60 -11.91 4.75 -18.48
CA ALA A 60 -13.08 4.38 -19.28
C ALA A 60 -14.35 4.26 -18.42
N GLU A 61 -15.48 4.68 -18.98
CA GLU A 61 -16.79 4.62 -18.31
C GLU A 61 -17.14 3.18 -17.90
N ARG A 62 -17.77 3.02 -16.73
CA ARG A 62 -18.23 1.73 -16.16
C ARG A 62 -17.17 0.68 -15.85
N MET A 63 -15.89 1.02 -15.93
CA MET A 63 -14.82 0.22 -15.35
C MET A 63 -14.77 0.57 -13.85
N ASP A 64 -14.13 -0.22 -12.98
CA ASP A 64 -13.72 0.21 -11.61
C ASP A 64 -12.19 0.43 -11.46
N GLU A 65 -11.73 1.13 -10.41
CA GLU A 65 -10.33 1.53 -10.28
C GLU A 65 -9.37 0.33 -10.23
N PHE A 66 -9.85 -0.80 -9.70
CA PHE A 66 -9.10 -2.03 -9.65
C PHE A 66 -9.00 -2.69 -11.02
N GLU A 67 -10.11 -2.80 -11.75
CA GLU A 67 -10.15 -3.29 -13.12
C GLU A 67 -9.22 -2.49 -14.03
N HIS A 68 -9.19 -1.17 -13.87
CA HIS A 68 -8.27 -0.30 -14.61
C HIS A 68 -6.82 -0.58 -14.30
N LEU A 69 -6.47 -0.74 -13.02
CA LEU A 69 -5.12 -1.10 -12.62
C LEU A 69 -4.70 -2.42 -13.28
N ILE A 70 -5.57 -3.43 -13.27
CA ILE A 70 -5.31 -4.74 -13.88
C ILE A 70 -5.16 -4.63 -15.40
N ASN A 71 -6.06 -3.91 -16.07
CA ASN A 71 -5.98 -3.69 -17.52
C ASN A 71 -4.65 -3.00 -17.90
N GLN A 72 -4.27 -1.97 -17.15
CA GLN A 72 -3.04 -1.23 -17.38
C GLN A 72 -1.80 -2.05 -17.02
N LEU A 73 -1.90 -2.98 -16.08
CA LEU A 73 -0.84 -3.94 -15.76
C LEU A 73 -0.65 -4.95 -16.89
N GLN A 74 -1.73 -5.46 -17.47
CA GLN A 74 -1.67 -6.35 -18.65
C GLN A 74 -1.06 -5.65 -19.87
N GLN A 75 -1.30 -4.35 -20.02
CA GLN A 75 -0.69 -3.52 -21.06
C GLN A 75 0.78 -3.15 -20.75
N GLY A 76 1.30 -3.51 -19.58
CA GLY A 76 2.68 -3.24 -19.19
C GLY A 76 2.94 -1.77 -18.83
N ALA A 77 1.92 -1.02 -18.43
CA ALA A 77 2.09 0.38 -18.04
C ALA A 77 3.03 0.50 -16.82
N ILE A 78 4.05 1.34 -16.91
CA ILE A 78 5.09 1.45 -15.87
C ILE A 78 4.48 1.83 -14.52
N TRP A 79 3.49 2.72 -14.51
CA TRP A 79 2.84 3.17 -13.28
C TRP A 79 2.04 2.03 -12.61
N SER A 80 1.40 1.14 -13.38
CA SER A 80 0.60 0.04 -12.81
C SER A 80 1.53 -1.03 -12.23
N ILE A 81 2.66 -1.31 -12.90
CA ILE A 81 3.72 -2.18 -12.38
C ILE A 81 4.28 -1.61 -11.06
N PHE A 82 4.65 -0.32 -11.06
CA PHE A 82 5.13 0.36 -9.85
C PHE A 82 4.12 0.27 -8.70
N THR A 83 2.86 0.57 -8.98
CA THR A 83 1.77 0.56 -7.99
C THR A 83 1.57 -0.85 -7.42
N THR A 84 1.59 -1.87 -8.27
CA THR A 84 1.46 -3.29 -7.88
C THR A 84 2.62 -3.74 -7.00
N ILE A 85 3.86 -3.46 -7.42
CA ILE A 85 5.07 -3.77 -6.63
C ILE A 85 5.04 -3.03 -5.29
N GLY A 86 4.62 -1.76 -5.29
CA GLY A 86 4.49 -0.96 -4.08
C GLY A 86 3.52 -1.58 -3.06
N TYR A 87 2.32 -2.01 -3.50
CA TYR A 87 1.38 -2.70 -2.62
C TYR A 87 1.92 -4.05 -2.11
N LEU A 88 2.54 -4.84 -2.99
CA LEU A 88 3.18 -6.10 -2.58
C LEU A 88 4.29 -5.87 -1.55
N PHE A 89 5.09 -4.82 -1.74
CA PHE A 89 6.12 -4.45 -0.78
C PHE A 89 5.52 -4.10 0.58
N LEU A 90 4.46 -3.28 0.62
CA LEU A 90 3.80 -2.92 1.88
C LEU A 90 3.25 -4.16 2.60
N PHE A 91 2.69 -5.12 1.86
CA PHE A 91 2.23 -6.39 2.41
C PHE A 91 3.39 -7.21 3.02
N VAL A 92 4.50 -7.35 2.29
CA VAL A 92 5.70 -8.04 2.76
C VAL A 92 6.32 -7.33 3.97
N TRP A 93 6.34 -6.00 3.97
CA TRP A 93 6.82 -5.20 5.09
C TRP A 93 6.04 -5.48 6.37
N TRP A 94 4.70 -5.59 6.27
CA TRP A 94 3.85 -5.97 7.40
C TRP A 94 4.16 -7.35 7.96
N ILE A 95 4.42 -8.34 7.10
CA ILE A 95 4.85 -9.67 7.53
C ILE A 95 6.14 -9.57 8.36
N PHE A 96 7.15 -8.84 7.88
CA PHE A 96 8.40 -8.65 8.61
C PHE A 96 8.21 -7.90 9.93
N PHE A 97 7.37 -6.85 9.94
CA PHE A 97 7.04 -6.09 11.14
C PHE A 97 6.41 -6.98 12.22
N LEU A 98 5.42 -7.79 11.85
CA LEU A 98 4.72 -8.68 12.78
C LEU A 98 5.61 -9.82 13.29
N LEU A 99 6.40 -10.45 12.42
CA LEU A 99 7.34 -11.51 12.82
C LEU A 99 8.42 -10.99 13.78
N LYS A 100 8.97 -9.80 13.50
CA LYS A 100 9.98 -9.19 14.36
C LYS A 100 9.42 -8.72 15.70
N SER A 101 8.17 -8.28 15.72
CA SER A 101 7.45 -7.95 16.97
C SER A 101 7.38 -9.17 17.91
N LYS A 102 7.02 -10.35 17.38
CA LYS A 102 6.96 -11.61 18.15
C LYS A 102 8.31 -11.99 18.77
N ASN A 103 9.41 -11.89 18.01
CA ASN A 103 10.74 -12.24 18.53
C ASN A 103 11.21 -11.34 19.68
N GLN A 104 10.79 -10.07 19.70
CA GLN A 104 11.14 -9.15 20.80
C GLN A 104 10.33 -9.44 22.07
N VAL A 105 9.09 -9.91 21.94
CA VAL A 105 8.23 -10.30 23.07
C VAL A 105 8.72 -11.62 23.71
N ILE A 106 9.24 -12.55 22.92
CA ILE A 106 9.72 -13.86 23.41
C ILE A 106 11.05 -13.75 24.16
N VAL A 107 11.99 -12.90 23.71
CA VAL A 107 13.32 -12.73 24.35
C VAL A 107 13.27 -11.92 25.65
N SER A 108 12.14 -11.26 25.94
CA SER A 108 11.92 -10.43 27.13
C SER A 108 11.27 -11.18 28.30
N LYS A 109 11.01 -12.49 28.18
CA LYS A 109 10.49 -13.34 29.25
C LYS A 109 11.59 -14.26 29.77
#